data_AF-A0A0F9A9B5-F1
#
_entry.id   AF-A0A0F9A9B5-F1
#
_cell.length_a   1.000
_cell.length_b   1.000
_cell.length_c   1.000
_cell.angle_alpha   90.00
_cell.angle_beta   90.00
_cell.angle_gamma   90.00
#
_symmetry.space_group_name_H-M   'P 1'
#
loop_
_entity.id
_entity.type
_entity.pdbx_description
1 polymer ?
#
loop_
_entity_poly.entity_id
_entity_poly.type
_entity_poly.pdbx_seq_one_letter_code
_entity_poly.pdbx_strand_id
1 'polypeptide(L)'
;HGVIPSDLWLNEEKNEINSVVWSKLYYRLLFPKNSSINQRFITEIKDRWIYIRTNLWKSDKLITYFNNLYSLIQKTIIRTSYNDDLVLYFAENIRNWLIIRGNLLDEIFNEQDTIFIDDLESPYRANREIFGFSSSTARRHYFKSSSLFSTQEIHEVSVVIQSDYFEDMILRKFDEYRWNERLYMPINISIDHYSMDNVGFRVRENYNRNYPKDSFKLKFSETEFYIGNNIYKNIPENKDRRFFGLRRLNLRAAPTDFSFMNEVAGYEIYKILGMPHTRISWTKLYITEINKNGNIVKPKEYKGLYLLTEDIDKTFLNYNFKNPEGNLYKTTDLIANLEYQENLKAYLTWDNRRIYELRTNEEQDDYSDLERFAYTINYNWSNLQETTNMDLLARYFAASNFQGNWDDYVFLPHNYFLYSDPNVGFVFLPWDIEQNLNMGNNSIVSFGAPDFRNAHLLSGYKGW
;
A
#
# COMPACT_ATOMS: atom_id res chain seq x y z
N HIS A 1 15.57 0.93 -16.62
CA HIS A 1 16.90 0.70 -16.04
C HIS A 1 17.31 1.96 -15.29
N GLY A 2 17.12 2.00 -13.97
CA GLY A 2 17.59 3.12 -13.15
C GLY A 2 18.87 2.68 -12.44
N VAL A 3 19.99 3.35 -12.72
CA VAL A 3 21.22 3.18 -11.95
C VAL A 3 21.02 3.97 -10.66
N ILE A 4 21.17 3.32 -9.50
CA ILE A 4 21.27 4.02 -8.22
C ILE A 4 22.55 4.87 -8.30
N PRO A 5 22.49 6.21 -8.19
CA PRO A 5 23.68 7.05 -8.33
C PRO A 5 24.73 6.69 -7.29
N SER A 6 26.00 6.66 -7.71
CA SER A 6 27.18 6.48 -6.86
C SER A 6 27.36 7.56 -5.78
N ASP A 7 26.51 8.58 -5.80
CA ASP A 7 26.60 9.82 -5.04
C ASP A 7 25.97 9.67 -3.63
N LEU A 8 25.62 8.43 -3.26
CA LEU A 8 24.96 8.01 -2.02
C LEU A 8 25.81 8.11 -0.74
N TRP A 9 27.03 8.63 -0.83
CA TRP A 9 27.98 8.64 0.28
C TRP A 9 27.94 9.96 1.05
N LEU A 10 28.14 9.85 2.36
CA LEU A 10 28.43 10.97 3.25
C LEU A 10 29.63 11.73 2.67
N ASN A 11 29.47 13.02 2.37
CA ASN A 11 30.60 13.85 1.96
C ASN A 11 31.49 14.05 3.20
N GLU A 12 32.60 13.32 3.27
CA GLU A 12 33.50 13.32 4.44
C GLU A 12 34.14 14.69 4.73
N GLU A 13 34.26 15.56 3.72
CA GLU A 13 34.80 16.91 3.91
C GLU A 13 33.77 17.88 4.52
N LYS A 14 32.48 17.67 4.25
CA LYS A 14 31.39 18.56 4.70
C LYS A 14 30.54 17.98 5.83
N ASN A 15 30.70 16.69 6.13
CA ASN A 15 29.81 15.95 7.04
C ASN A 15 28.32 16.02 6.61
N GLU A 16 28.07 16.16 5.30
CA GLU A 16 26.73 16.27 4.72
C GLU A 16 26.40 14.99 3.96
N ILE A 17 25.23 14.39 4.21
CA ILE A 17 24.67 13.33 3.35
C ILE A 17 24.05 14.01 2.14
N ASN A 18 24.55 13.74 0.94
CA ASN A 18 23.85 14.13 -0.28
C ASN A 18 22.55 13.32 -0.39
N SER A 19 21.46 13.91 0.09
CA SER A 19 20.12 13.31 0.14
C SER A 19 19.61 13.02 -1.28
N VAL A 20 19.75 11.77 -1.72
CA VAL A 20 19.08 11.30 -2.94
C VAL A 20 18.12 10.13 -2.67
N VAL A 21 18.25 9.41 -1.54
CA VAL A 21 17.48 8.16 -1.27
C VAL A 21 16.78 8.12 0.10
N TRP A 22 16.56 9.29 0.70
CA TRP A 22 15.71 9.43 1.88
C TRP A 22 14.67 10.49 1.59
N SER A 23 13.40 10.26 1.94
CA SER A 23 12.41 11.34 1.82
C SER A 23 12.91 12.57 2.58
N LYS A 24 12.89 13.71 1.88
CA LYS A 24 13.37 14.99 2.43
C LYS A 24 12.65 15.34 3.73
N LEU A 25 11.35 15.03 3.85
CA LEU A 25 10.57 15.23 5.07
C LEU A 25 11.06 14.33 6.21
N TYR A 26 11.20 13.02 5.97
CA TYR A 26 11.68 12.07 6.97
C TYR A 26 13.09 12.42 7.45
N TYR A 27 14.01 12.67 6.51
CA TYR A 27 15.38 13.05 6.83
C TYR A 27 15.43 14.36 7.62
N ARG A 28 14.72 15.41 7.18
CA ARG A 28 14.71 16.71 7.88
C ARG A 28 14.05 16.64 9.25
N LEU A 29 13.09 15.74 9.46
CA LEU A 29 12.47 15.52 10.76
C LEU A 29 13.42 14.83 11.75
N LEU A 30 14.40 14.05 11.26
CA LEU A 30 15.38 13.36 12.10
C LEU A 30 16.71 14.12 12.24
N PHE A 31 17.10 14.88 11.22
CA PHE A 31 18.36 15.62 11.12
C PHE A 31 18.17 17.09 10.68
N PRO A 32 17.36 17.91 11.38
CA PRO A 32 17.10 19.29 10.95
C PRO A 32 18.27 20.23 11.25
N LYS A 33 18.34 21.31 10.46
CA LYS A 33 19.25 22.44 10.66
C LYS A 33 18.87 23.38 11.82
N ASN A 34 17.68 23.22 12.42
CA ASN A 34 17.12 24.13 13.45
C ASN A 34 16.52 23.32 14.63
N SER A 35 16.92 23.61 15.88
CA SER A 35 16.89 22.65 16.99
C SER A 35 15.58 22.53 17.81
N SER A 36 14.70 23.54 17.84
CA SER A 36 13.60 23.59 18.82
C SER A 36 12.33 22.82 18.44
N ILE A 37 11.85 22.94 17.19
CA ILE A 37 10.72 22.14 16.66
C ILE A 37 11.11 20.65 16.58
N ASN A 38 12.40 20.39 16.39
CA ASN A 38 12.98 19.06 16.30
C ASN A 38 12.92 18.28 17.60
N GLN A 39 13.32 18.87 18.73
CA GLN A 39 13.26 18.20 20.02
C GLN A 39 11.85 17.70 20.30
N ARG A 40 10.84 18.53 20.05
CA ARG A 40 9.45 18.11 20.22
C ARG A 40 9.05 16.94 19.30
N PHE A 41 9.47 16.95 18.04
CA PHE A 41 9.13 15.87 17.10
C PHE A 41 9.91 14.58 17.35
N ILE A 42 11.22 14.65 17.62
CA ILE A 42 12.04 13.49 17.99
C ILE A 42 11.56 12.91 19.31
N THR A 43 11.30 13.74 20.32
CA THR A 43 10.69 13.30 21.58
C THR A 43 9.35 12.64 21.30
N GLU A 44 8.47 13.24 20.48
CA GLU A 44 7.19 12.62 20.12
C GLU A 44 7.36 11.26 19.40
N ILE A 45 8.30 11.13 18.45
CA ILE A 45 8.61 9.84 17.80
C ILE A 45 9.12 8.84 18.81
N LYS A 46 10.05 9.24 19.69
CA LYS A 46 10.65 8.37 20.71
C LYS A 46 9.60 7.91 21.70
N ASP A 47 8.82 8.83 22.26
CA ASP A 47 7.73 8.56 23.20
C ASP A 47 6.72 7.60 22.59
N ARG A 48 6.37 7.80 21.31
CA ARG A 48 5.51 6.88 20.57
C ARG A 48 6.15 5.54 20.33
N TRP A 49 7.41 5.49 19.90
CA TRP A 49 8.12 4.24 19.70
C TRP A 49 8.14 3.44 21.01
N ILE A 50 8.52 4.07 22.12
CA ILE A 50 8.53 3.49 23.46
C ILE A 50 7.12 3.02 23.85
N TYR A 51 6.08 3.84 23.63
CA TYR A 51 4.70 3.47 23.91
C TYR A 51 4.26 2.27 23.08
N ILE A 52 4.49 2.30 21.76
CA ILE A 52 4.18 1.21 20.83
C ILE A 52 4.88 -0.05 21.32
N ARG A 53 6.20 0.01 21.53
CA ARG A 53 7.04 -1.11 21.94
C ARG A 53 6.60 -1.71 23.29
N THR A 54 6.31 -0.87 24.26
CA THR A 54 5.95 -1.27 25.62
C THR A 54 4.54 -1.84 25.70
N ASN A 55 3.59 -1.22 24.99
CA ASN A 55 2.15 -1.47 25.18
C ASN A 55 1.49 -2.25 24.04
N LEU A 56 1.83 -1.92 22.79
CA LEU A 56 1.19 -2.48 21.59
C LEU A 56 2.01 -3.62 20.97
N TRP A 57 3.32 -3.62 21.18
CA TRP A 57 4.30 -4.36 20.39
C TRP A 57 5.26 -5.20 21.24
N LYS A 58 4.66 -6.02 22.11
CA LYS A 58 5.39 -7.07 22.84
C LYS A 58 5.74 -8.21 21.88
N SER A 59 7.03 -8.46 21.68
CA SER A 59 7.54 -9.40 20.68
C SER A 59 6.86 -10.78 20.77
N ASP A 60 6.69 -11.33 21.98
CA ASP A 60 6.02 -12.63 22.18
C ASP A 60 4.54 -12.64 21.76
N LYS A 61 3.81 -11.54 22.01
CA LYS A 61 2.42 -11.41 21.59
C LYS A 61 2.31 -11.30 20.08
N LEU A 62 3.21 -10.56 19.43
CA LEU A 62 3.27 -10.46 17.97
C LEU A 62 3.65 -11.77 17.33
N ILE A 63 4.67 -12.45 17.85
CA ILE A 63 5.09 -13.77 17.38
C ILE A 63 3.89 -14.73 17.47
N THR A 64 3.14 -14.71 18.57
CA THR A 64 1.94 -15.53 18.73
C THR A 64 0.83 -15.14 17.74
N TYR A 65 0.59 -13.84 17.55
CA TYR A 65 -0.39 -13.33 16.59
C TYR A 65 -0.07 -13.79 15.16
N PHE A 66 1.17 -13.58 14.72
CA PHE A 66 1.63 -13.98 13.40
C PHE A 66 1.65 -15.50 13.24
N ASN A 67 2.11 -16.26 14.24
CA ASN A 67 2.03 -17.73 14.22
C ASN A 67 0.59 -18.23 14.04
N ASN A 68 -0.38 -17.61 14.71
CA ASN A 68 -1.79 -17.98 14.56
C ASN A 68 -2.29 -17.70 13.14
N LEU A 69 -2.00 -16.50 12.61
CA LEU A 69 -2.30 -16.12 11.22
C LEU A 69 -1.71 -17.14 10.22
N TYR A 70 -0.49 -17.62 10.47
CA TYR A 70 0.24 -18.54 9.58
C TYR A 70 -0.23 -19.99 9.66
N SER A 71 -0.51 -20.48 10.88
CA SER A 71 -0.95 -21.85 11.10
C SER A 71 -2.22 -22.21 10.32
N LEU A 72 -3.05 -21.22 10.05
CA LEU A 72 -4.27 -21.37 9.27
C LEU A 72 -3.97 -21.49 7.77
N ILE A 73 -3.10 -20.64 7.25
CA ILE A 73 -2.66 -20.61 5.86
C ILE A 73 -1.92 -21.91 5.50
N GLN A 74 -1.01 -22.36 6.37
CA GLN A 74 -0.22 -23.58 6.18
C GLN A 74 -1.12 -24.79 5.93
N LYS A 75 -2.23 -24.89 6.67
CA LYS A 75 -3.18 -26.00 6.54
C LYS A 75 -3.99 -25.99 5.24
N THR A 76 -4.06 -24.85 4.55
CA THR A 76 -5.03 -24.65 3.45
C THR A 76 -4.38 -24.35 2.09
N ILE A 77 -3.17 -23.76 2.04
CA ILE A 77 -2.61 -23.18 0.79
C ILE A 77 -1.46 -23.99 0.18
N ILE A 78 -0.54 -24.53 0.98
CA ILE A 78 0.76 -24.95 0.44
C ILE A 78 0.86 -26.46 0.31
N ARG A 79 0.54 -26.98 -0.88
CA ARG A 79 1.13 -28.23 -1.39
C ARG A 79 2.11 -27.88 -2.50
N THR A 80 3.21 -27.23 -2.15
CA THR A 80 4.34 -27.13 -3.08
C THR A 80 4.97 -28.52 -3.25
N SER A 81 5.63 -28.76 -4.38
CA SER A 81 6.46 -29.97 -4.58
C SER A 81 7.70 -29.99 -3.68
N TYR A 82 8.00 -28.87 -3.01
CA TYR A 82 8.95 -28.74 -1.92
C TYR A 82 8.19 -28.77 -0.59
N ASN A 83 8.78 -29.43 0.42
CA ASN A 83 8.24 -29.57 1.78
C ASN A 83 7.68 -28.24 2.35
N ASP A 84 6.87 -28.33 3.41
CA ASP A 84 6.28 -27.23 4.21
C ASP A 84 7.28 -26.13 4.70
N ASP A 85 8.55 -26.26 4.34
CA ASP A 85 9.71 -25.43 4.66
C ASP A 85 9.50 -23.95 4.31
N LEU A 86 8.73 -23.59 3.26
CA LEU A 86 8.57 -22.18 2.87
C LEU A 86 7.77 -21.36 3.90
N VAL A 87 6.64 -21.91 4.41
CA VAL A 87 5.83 -21.23 5.43
C VAL A 87 6.58 -21.18 6.75
N LEU A 88 7.27 -22.27 7.11
CA LEU A 88 8.06 -22.36 8.33
C LEU A 88 9.26 -21.40 8.29
N TYR A 89 9.95 -21.32 7.15
CA TYR A 89 11.05 -20.38 6.93
C TYR A 89 10.56 -18.92 6.99
N PHE A 90 9.40 -18.63 6.41
CA PHE A 90 8.79 -17.30 6.52
C PHE A 90 8.42 -16.93 7.96
N ALA A 91 7.76 -17.83 8.69
CA ALA A 91 7.40 -17.62 10.09
C ALA A 91 8.65 -17.39 10.95
N GLU A 92 9.71 -18.17 10.71
CA GLU A 92 10.99 -18.02 11.39
C GLU A 92 11.72 -16.72 10.99
N ASN A 93 11.66 -16.30 9.72
CA ASN A 93 12.18 -15.00 9.29
C ASN A 93 11.48 -13.85 9.97
N ILE A 94 10.16 -13.88 10.09
CA ILE A 94 9.42 -12.84 10.82
C ILE A 94 9.73 -12.88 12.30
N ARG A 95 9.80 -14.06 12.93
CA ARG A 95 10.26 -14.17 14.32
C ARG A 95 11.63 -13.52 14.49
N ASN A 96 12.59 -13.87 13.64
CA ASN A 96 13.94 -13.30 13.68
C ASN A 96 13.94 -11.79 13.41
N TRP A 97 13.12 -11.32 12.47
CA TRP A 97 12.92 -9.89 12.21
C TRP A 97 12.40 -9.17 13.46
N LEU A 98 11.33 -9.67 14.08
CA LEU A 98 10.73 -9.07 15.28
C LEU A 98 11.74 -8.98 16.44
N ILE A 99 12.61 -9.98 16.59
CA ILE A 99 13.65 -10.02 17.62
C ILE A 99 14.78 -9.04 17.28
N ILE A 100 15.39 -9.18 16.10
CA ILE A 100 16.58 -8.41 15.71
C ILE A 100 16.22 -6.94 15.51
N ARG A 101 15.21 -6.66 14.67
CA ARG A 101 14.80 -5.31 14.32
C ARG A 101 14.20 -4.56 15.51
N GLY A 102 13.40 -5.26 16.31
CA GLY A 102 12.82 -4.70 17.53
C GLY A 102 13.90 -4.22 18.49
N ASN A 103 14.89 -5.07 18.79
CA ASN A 103 15.98 -4.73 19.69
C ASN A 103 16.89 -3.63 19.12
N LEU A 104 17.18 -3.66 17.82
CA LEU A 104 17.97 -2.61 17.17
C LEU A 104 17.30 -1.23 17.28
N LEU A 105 15.98 -1.17 17.07
CA LEU A 105 15.25 0.09 17.23
C LEU A 105 15.18 0.51 18.70
N ASP A 106 15.07 -0.43 19.63
CA ASP A 106 15.18 -0.14 21.07
C ASP A 106 16.55 0.48 21.40
N GLU A 107 17.65 -0.09 20.90
CA GLU A 107 19.00 0.49 21.07
C GLU A 107 19.07 1.92 20.54
N ILE A 108 18.62 2.15 19.30
CA ILE A 108 18.71 3.48 18.69
C ILE A 108 17.84 4.51 19.41
N PHE A 109 16.63 4.14 19.84
CA PHE A 109 15.72 5.08 20.49
C PHE A 109 16.01 5.29 21.99
N ASN A 110 16.70 4.36 22.66
CA ASN A 110 17.08 4.45 24.07
C ASN A 110 18.42 5.18 24.33
N GLU A 111 19.16 5.61 23.31
CA GLU A 111 20.43 6.35 23.49
C GLU A 111 20.29 7.76 24.13
N GLN A 112 19.08 8.24 24.46
CA GLN A 112 18.87 9.44 25.31
C GLN A 112 17.60 9.30 26.17
N ASP A 113 17.73 9.62 27.46
CA ASP A 113 16.79 9.34 28.56
C ASP A 113 15.37 9.96 28.46
N THR A 114 14.39 9.15 28.91
CA THR A 114 13.23 9.40 29.82
C THR A 114 11.74 9.21 29.38
N ILE A 115 11.17 8.07 29.81
CA ILE A 115 9.94 7.68 30.61
C ILE A 115 8.54 8.42 30.54
N PHE A 116 7.43 7.64 30.40
CA PHE A 116 6.20 7.44 31.28
C PHE A 116 4.90 7.09 30.48
N ILE A 117 4.23 5.93 30.66
CA ILE A 117 3.11 5.42 31.54
C ILE A 117 1.64 5.63 31.04
N ASP A 118 0.99 4.47 30.84
CA ASP A 118 -0.43 4.00 30.94
C ASP A 118 -1.65 4.84 30.49
N ASP A 119 -2.41 4.32 29.52
CA ASP A 119 -3.56 3.44 29.77
C ASP A 119 -4.00 2.76 28.45
N LEU A 120 -4.51 1.53 28.55
CA LEU A 120 -4.92 0.70 27.42
C LEU A 120 -6.26 1.15 26.81
N GLU A 121 -6.28 1.42 25.49
CA GLU A 121 -7.23 0.77 24.56
C GLU A 121 -6.69 0.87 23.12
N SER A 122 -6.54 -0.25 22.42
CA SER A 122 -6.86 -0.25 20.99
C SER A 122 -7.36 -1.61 20.55
N PRO A 123 -8.66 -1.69 20.24
CA PRO A 123 -9.15 -2.59 19.22
C PRO A 123 -9.44 -1.86 17.89
N TYR A 124 -9.46 -0.52 17.84
CA TYR A 124 -9.68 0.28 16.61
C TYR A 124 -9.09 1.70 16.72
N ARG A 125 -8.51 2.18 15.59
CA ARG A 125 -8.18 3.57 15.20
C ARG A 125 -7.94 4.54 16.36
N ALA A 126 -6.66 4.78 16.63
CA ALA A 126 -6.22 5.49 17.83
C ALA A 126 -6.49 7.01 17.81
N ASN A 127 -7.01 7.58 16.73
CA ASN A 127 -7.53 8.95 16.72
C ASN A 127 -9.03 8.97 16.36
N ARG A 128 -9.89 8.80 17.39
CA ARG A 128 -11.35 8.71 17.23
C ARG A 128 -11.99 10.00 16.74
N GLU A 129 -11.28 11.13 16.71
CA GLU A 129 -11.81 12.39 16.15
C GLU A 129 -11.70 12.43 14.63
N ILE A 130 -10.58 11.93 14.09
CA ILE A 130 -10.27 11.90 12.66
C ILE A 130 -10.90 10.68 12.01
N PHE A 131 -10.60 9.49 12.57
CA PHE A 131 -10.96 8.24 11.94
C PHE A 131 -12.31 7.73 12.41
N GLY A 132 -13.05 7.16 11.48
CA GLY A 132 -14.40 6.65 11.74
C GLY A 132 -15.15 6.37 10.44
N PHE A 133 -16.39 5.95 10.56
CA PHE A 133 -17.28 5.90 9.40
C PHE A 133 -17.87 7.30 9.17
N SER A 134 -17.87 7.77 7.92
CA SER A 134 -18.50 9.05 7.55
C SER A 134 -20.03 9.03 7.74
N SER A 135 -20.65 7.85 7.69
CA SER A 135 -22.09 7.68 7.82
C SER A 135 -22.47 6.28 8.31
N SER A 136 -23.73 6.12 8.73
CA SER A 136 -24.27 4.80 9.08
C SER A 136 -24.29 3.84 7.87
N THR A 137 -24.49 4.37 6.66
CA THR A 137 -24.41 3.60 5.41
C THR A 137 -23.00 3.11 5.13
N ALA A 138 -22.00 3.98 5.31
CA ALA A 138 -20.59 3.60 5.21
C ALA A 138 -20.24 2.48 6.20
N ARG A 139 -20.68 2.59 7.46
CA ARG A 139 -20.53 1.53 8.47
C ARG A 139 -21.12 0.20 8.02
N ARG A 140 -22.38 0.18 7.56
CA ARG A 140 -23.04 -1.05 7.10
C ARG A 140 -22.30 -1.69 5.92
N HIS A 141 -21.87 -0.89 4.95
CA HIS A 141 -21.13 -1.39 3.80
C HIS A 141 -19.72 -1.89 4.14
N TYR A 142 -19.04 -1.26 5.10
CA TYR A 142 -17.78 -1.76 5.61
C TYR A 142 -17.91 -3.16 6.22
N PHE A 143 -18.89 -3.36 7.13
CA PHE A 143 -19.13 -4.68 7.74
C PHE A 143 -19.64 -5.72 6.73
N LYS A 144 -20.37 -5.28 5.71
CA LYS A 144 -20.75 -6.17 4.61
C LYS A 144 -19.50 -6.64 3.86
N SER A 145 -18.66 -5.71 3.42
CA SER A 145 -17.44 -6.03 2.66
C SER A 145 -16.33 -6.72 3.46
N SER A 146 -16.33 -6.65 4.80
CA SER A 146 -15.29 -7.28 5.60
C SER A 146 -15.24 -8.80 5.47
N SER A 147 -16.34 -9.44 5.06
CA SER A 147 -16.35 -10.87 4.77
C SER A 147 -15.39 -11.25 3.64
N LEU A 148 -15.18 -10.36 2.66
CA LEU A 148 -14.26 -10.60 1.53
C LEU A 148 -12.79 -10.50 1.92
N PHE A 149 -12.52 -9.94 3.11
CA PHE A 149 -11.17 -9.72 3.62
C PHE A 149 -10.93 -10.55 4.88
N SER A 150 -11.67 -11.65 5.03
CA SER A 150 -11.44 -12.59 6.12
C SER A 150 -10.10 -13.27 5.90
N THR A 151 -9.23 -13.22 6.90
CA THR A 151 -8.00 -14.01 6.92
C THR A 151 -8.24 -15.42 7.48
N GLN A 152 -9.48 -15.77 7.81
CA GLN A 152 -9.88 -17.07 8.37
C GLN A 152 -10.20 -18.13 7.31
N GLU A 153 -10.21 -17.76 6.04
CA GLU A 153 -10.43 -18.66 4.92
C GLU A 153 -9.70 -18.16 3.68
N ILE A 154 -9.59 -19.01 2.66
CA ILE A 154 -9.15 -18.60 1.34
C ILE A 154 -10.40 -18.44 0.48
N HIS A 155 -10.61 -17.24 -0.04
CA HIS A 155 -11.72 -16.97 -0.94
C HIS A 155 -11.53 -17.65 -2.30
N GLU A 156 -12.62 -17.79 -3.04
CA GLU A 156 -12.58 -18.19 -4.44
C GLU A 156 -13.13 -17.08 -5.33
N VAL A 157 -12.31 -16.60 -6.26
CA VAL A 157 -12.71 -15.66 -7.30
C VAL A 157 -12.76 -16.42 -8.62
N SER A 158 -13.93 -16.48 -9.23
CA SER A 158 -14.14 -17.04 -10.57
C SER A 158 -14.52 -15.93 -11.55
N VAL A 159 -13.83 -15.84 -12.67
CA VAL A 159 -14.07 -14.89 -13.76
C VAL A 159 -14.54 -15.64 -15.00
N VAL A 160 -15.58 -15.12 -15.65
CA VAL A 160 -16.00 -15.55 -16.99
C VAL A 160 -15.83 -14.36 -17.94
N ILE A 161 -15.02 -14.55 -18.97
CA ILE A 161 -14.64 -13.50 -19.93
C ILE A 161 -14.70 -14.04 -21.36
N GLN A 162 -14.99 -13.19 -22.34
CA GLN A 162 -14.85 -13.59 -23.74
C GLN A 162 -13.36 -13.77 -24.09
N SER A 163 -13.05 -14.83 -24.85
CA SER A 163 -11.66 -15.22 -25.13
C SER A 163 -10.89 -14.15 -25.91
N ASP A 164 -11.53 -13.47 -26.85
CA ASP A 164 -10.98 -12.35 -27.61
C ASP A 164 -10.68 -11.14 -26.71
N TYR A 165 -11.55 -10.85 -25.74
CA TYR A 165 -11.30 -9.80 -24.74
C TYR A 165 -10.10 -10.17 -23.86
N PHE A 166 -10.05 -11.41 -23.38
CA PHE A 166 -8.94 -11.84 -22.53
C PHE A 166 -7.61 -11.79 -23.28
N GLU A 167 -7.56 -12.28 -24.52
CA GLU A 167 -6.37 -12.25 -25.37
C GLU A 167 -5.89 -10.81 -25.61
N ASP A 168 -6.77 -9.91 -26.06
CA ASP A 168 -6.44 -8.49 -26.28
C ASP A 168 -5.91 -7.83 -25.01
N MET A 169 -6.57 -8.06 -23.86
CA MET A 169 -6.13 -7.52 -22.58
C MET A 169 -4.73 -7.98 -22.18
N ILE A 170 -4.41 -9.26 -22.38
CA ILE A 170 -3.08 -9.80 -22.09
C ILE A 170 -2.04 -9.27 -23.07
N LEU A 171 -2.38 -9.07 -24.35
CA LEU A 171 -1.47 -8.50 -25.35
C LEU A 171 -1.16 -7.01 -25.07
N ARG A 172 -2.15 -6.23 -24.62
CA ARG A 172 -1.98 -4.80 -24.28
C ARG A 172 -0.96 -4.54 -23.18
N LYS A 173 -0.66 -5.54 -22.34
CA LYS A 173 0.45 -5.51 -21.37
C LYS A 173 1.80 -5.21 -22.01
N PHE A 174 1.99 -5.54 -23.28
CA PHE A 174 3.24 -5.31 -24.01
C PHE A 174 3.22 -4.06 -24.88
N ASP A 175 2.13 -3.28 -24.83
CA ASP A 175 2.01 -2.04 -25.57
C ASP A 175 3.05 -1.01 -25.09
N GLU A 176 3.59 -0.20 -26.00
CA GLU A 176 4.45 0.93 -25.64
C GLU A 176 3.66 1.96 -24.82
N TYR A 177 2.37 2.09 -25.10
CA TYR A 177 1.50 3.06 -24.46
C TYR A 177 0.74 2.47 -23.26
N ARG A 178 1.20 2.78 -22.04
CA ARG A 178 0.64 2.27 -20.77
C ARG A 178 -0.83 2.63 -20.51
N TRP A 179 -1.41 3.58 -21.23
CA TRP A 179 -2.85 3.89 -21.10
C TRP A 179 -3.71 2.74 -21.64
N ASN A 180 -3.24 2.00 -22.65
CA ASN A 180 -3.95 0.85 -23.19
C ASN A 180 -4.12 -0.25 -22.14
N GLU A 181 -3.14 -0.53 -21.30
CA GLU A 181 -3.28 -1.51 -20.19
C GLU A 181 -4.39 -1.16 -19.19
N ARG A 182 -4.84 0.09 -19.16
CA ARG A 182 -5.79 0.61 -18.17
C ARG A 182 -7.25 0.53 -18.61
N LEU A 183 -7.52 0.09 -19.84
CA LEU A 183 -8.89 -0.08 -20.34
C LEU A 183 -9.55 -1.32 -19.73
N TYR A 184 -10.74 -1.12 -19.16
CA TYR A 184 -11.56 -2.17 -18.55
C TYR A 184 -12.39 -2.90 -19.60
N MET A 185 -12.39 -4.23 -19.53
CA MET A 185 -13.22 -5.11 -20.35
C MET A 185 -14.32 -5.76 -19.49
N PRO A 186 -15.47 -6.11 -20.07
CA PRO A 186 -16.59 -6.62 -19.31
C PRO A 186 -16.41 -8.10 -19.00
N ILE A 187 -16.65 -8.48 -17.74
CA ILE A 187 -16.66 -9.87 -17.28
C ILE A 187 -17.90 -10.16 -16.43
N ASN A 188 -18.17 -11.44 -16.21
CA ASN A 188 -18.95 -11.88 -15.05
C ASN A 188 -17.99 -12.40 -13.99
N ILE A 189 -18.25 -12.07 -12.73
CA ILE A 189 -17.45 -12.51 -11.59
C ILE A 189 -18.33 -13.24 -10.58
N SER A 190 -17.74 -14.24 -9.93
CA SER A 190 -18.23 -14.78 -8.66
C SER A 190 -17.11 -14.68 -7.63
N ILE A 191 -17.41 -14.19 -6.44
CA ILE A 191 -16.55 -14.26 -5.26
C ILE A 191 -17.29 -15.09 -4.23
N ASP A 192 -16.74 -16.26 -3.91
CA ASP A 192 -17.38 -17.31 -3.15
C ASP A 192 -18.76 -17.65 -3.76
N HIS A 193 -19.84 -17.47 -2.99
CA HIS A 193 -21.22 -17.73 -3.41
C HIS A 193 -21.96 -16.51 -3.99
N TYR A 194 -21.28 -15.38 -4.19
CA TYR A 194 -21.90 -14.15 -4.70
C TYR A 194 -21.39 -13.81 -6.10
N SER A 195 -22.30 -13.46 -7.01
CA SER A 195 -21.96 -13.13 -8.39
C SER A 195 -22.41 -11.74 -8.81
N MET A 196 -21.75 -11.19 -9.83
CA MET A 196 -22.11 -9.94 -10.48
C MET A 196 -21.67 -9.97 -11.95
N ASP A 197 -22.52 -9.48 -12.85
CA ASP A 197 -22.24 -9.38 -14.28
C ASP A 197 -21.68 -8.01 -14.65
N ASN A 198 -21.24 -7.84 -15.91
CA ASN A 198 -20.80 -6.55 -16.46
C ASN A 198 -19.78 -5.82 -15.57
N VAL A 199 -18.86 -6.54 -14.94
CA VAL A 199 -17.82 -5.97 -14.08
C VAL A 199 -16.62 -5.60 -14.94
N GLY A 200 -16.00 -4.45 -14.68
CA GLY A 200 -14.76 -4.09 -15.34
C GLY A 200 -13.60 -4.93 -14.84
N PHE A 201 -12.88 -5.54 -15.76
CA PHE A 201 -11.67 -6.31 -15.51
C PHE A 201 -10.53 -5.82 -16.40
N ARG A 202 -9.35 -5.67 -15.81
CA ARG A 202 -8.13 -5.33 -16.54
C ARG A 202 -6.90 -5.88 -15.85
N VAL A 203 -5.82 -6.03 -16.60
CA VAL A 203 -4.47 -6.20 -16.02
C VAL A 203 -4.05 -4.94 -15.25
N ARG A 204 -3.20 -5.12 -14.23
CA ARG A 204 -2.67 -4.07 -13.35
C ARG A 204 -1.17 -4.29 -13.16
N GLU A 205 -0.42 -3.21 -12.91
CA GLU A 205 0.99 -3.17 -12.45
C GLU A 205 2.09 -3.17 -13.52
N ASN A 206 3.15 -2.43 -13.18
CA ASN A 206 4.36 -2.23 -14.00
C ASN A 206 5.23 -3.50 -14.06
N TYR A 207 5.24 -4.32 -13.01
CA TYR A 207 6.10 -5.51 -12.94
C TYR A 207 5.55 -6.67 -13.76
N ASN A 208 4.25 -6.73 -14.02
CA ASN A 208 3.64 -7.83 -14.78
C ASN A 208 4.41 -8.13 -16.06
N ARG A 209 4.91 -7.11 -16.80
CA ARG A 209 5.65 -7.31 -18.07
C ARG A 209 6.80 -8.31 -17.97
N ASN A 210 7.40 -8.44 -16.79
CA ASN A 210 8.55 -9.32 -16.54
C ASN A 210 8.17 -10.63 -15.83
N TYR A 211 6.90 -10.80 -15.43
CA TYR A 211 6.44 -11.99 -14.71
C TYR A 211 5.33 -12.74 -15.47
N PRO A 212 5.33 -14.08 -15.42
CA PRO A 212 4.34 -14.90 -16.12
C PRO A 212 2.95 -14.85 -15.49
N LYS A 213 2.82 -14.30 -14.27
CA LYS A 213 1.57 -14.24 -13.52
C LYS A 213 1.12 -12.79 -13.37
N ASP A 214 -0.09 -12.50 -13.84
CA ASP A 214 -0.63 -11.14 -13.94
C ASP A 214 -1.50 -10.75 -12.75
N SER A 215 -1.24 -9.58 -12.17
CA SER A 215 -2.19 -8.90 -11.29
C SER A 215 -3.37 -8.32 -12.09
N PHE A 216 -4.56 -8.31 -11.49
CA PHE A 216 -5.79 -7.77 -12.11
C PHE A 216 -6.48 -6.74 -11.22
N LYS A 217 -7.25 -5.85 -11.84
CA LYS A 217 -8.12 -4.88 -11.15
C LYS A 217 -9.57 -5.06 -11.59
N LEU A 218 -10.45 -5.06 -10.59
CA LEU A 218 -11.90 -5.12 -10.74
C LEU A 218 -12.51 -3.74 -10.51
N LYS A 219 -13.48 -3.34 -11.33
CA LYS A 219 -14.27 -2.11 -11.15
C LYS A 219 -15.76 -2.41 -11.38
N PHE A 220 -16.53 -2.40 -10.30
CA PHE A 220 -17.96 -2.71 -10.29
C PHE A 220 -18.83 -1.57 -10.82
N SER A 221 -18.30 -0.34 -10.77
CA SER A 221 -18.96 0.90 -11.20
C SER A 221 -18.44 1.43 -12.54
N GLU A 222 -17.85 0.56 -13.38
CA GLU A 222 -17.42 0.96 -14.73
C GLU A 222 -18.63 1.07 -15.64
N THR A 223 -18.81 2.22 -16.27
CA THR A 223 -19.93 2.50 -17.18
C THR A 223 -19.54 2.37 -18.64
N GLU A 224 -18.25 2.30 -18.94
CA GLU A 224 -17.75 2.21 -20.30
C GLU A 224 -16.71 1.09 -20.40
N PHE A 225 -17.04 0.07 -21.20
CA PHE A 225 -16.18 -1.09 -21.41
C PHE A 225 -15.54 -1.05 -22.78
N TYR A 226 -14.22 -1.17 -22.82
CA TYR A 226 -13.53 -1.41 -24.07
C TYR A 226 -13.83 -2.84 -24.54
N ILE A 227 -14.14 -2.99 -25.84
CA ILE A 227 -14.47 -4.28 -26.46
C ILE A 227 -13.63 -4.58 -27.71
N GLY A 228 -12.47 -3.94 -27.84
CA GLY A 228 -11.54 -4.09 -28.97
C GLY A 228 -11.70 -3.03 -30.04
N ASN A 229 -10.65 -2.83 -30.86
CA ASN A 229 -10.63 -1.95 -32.03
C ASN A 229 -11.12 -0.50 -31.78
N ASN A 230 -10.76 0.09 -30.64
CA ASN A 230 -11.24 1.42 -30.21
C ASN A 230 -12.77 1.54 -30.08
N ILE A 231 -13.47 0.42 -29.89
CA ILE A 231 -14.92 0.38 -29.68
C ILE A 231 -15.21 0.24 -28.19
N TYR A 232 -16.21 0.98 -27.73
CA TYR A 232 -16.67 0.99 -26.34
C TYR A 232 -18.15 0.62 -26.24
N LYS A 233 -18.47 -0.20 -25.23
CA LYS A 233 -19.83 -0.53 -24.81
C LYS A 233 -20.19 0.29 -23.57
N ASN A 234 -21.21 1.13 -23.68
CA ASN A 234 -21.71 1.92 -22.56
C ASN A 234 -22.79 1.15 -21.78
N ILE A 235 -22.69 1.14 -20.46
CA ILE A 235 -23.64 0.54 -19.50
C ILE A 235 -23.88 1.59 -18.37
N PRO A 236 -24.72 2.60 -18.59
CA PRO A 236 -24.96 3.68 -17.63
C PRO A 236 -25.48 3.19 -16.29
N GLU A 237 -26.17 2.04 -16.25
CA GLU A 237 -26.75 1.43 -15.05
C GLU A 237 -25.68 0.99 -14.05
N ASN A 238 -24.43 0.82 -14.51
CA ASN A 238 -23.30 0.57 -13.61
C ASN A 238 -22.88 1.82 -12.82
N LYS A 239 -23.41 3.01 -13.15
CA LYS A 239 -23.13 4.23 -12.40
C LYS A 239 -23.54 4.02 -10.96
N ASP A 240 -22.55 4.11 -10.09
CA ASP A 240 -22.66 3.84 -8.66
C ASP A 240 -22.94 2.41 -8.20
N ARG A 241 -22.84 1.41 -9.07
CA ARG A 241 -22.94 0.01 -8.69
C ARG A 241 -21.83 -0.40 -7.70
N ARG A 242 -22.16 -1.27 -6.75
CA ARG A 242 -21.26 -1.73 -5.68
C ARG A 242 -21.34 -3.24 -5.49
N PHE A 243 -20.20 -3.88 -5.26
CA PHE A 243 -20.13 -5.26 -4.78
C PHE A 243 -19.80 -5.24 -3.29
N PHE A 244 -20.74 -5.68 -2.43
CA PHE A 244 -20.59 -5.59 -0.97
C PHE A 244 -20.34 -4.17 -0.43
N GLY A 245 -20.71 -3.14 -1.19
CA GLY A 245 -20.44 -1.74 -0.87
C GLY A 245 -19.13 -1.21 -1.45
N LEU A 246 -18.31 -2.05 -2.07
CA LEU A 246 -17.06 -1.65 -2.73
C LEU A 246 -17.29 -1.25 -4.18
N ARG A 247 -16.49 -0.29 -4.65
CA ARG A 247 -16.45 0.12 -6.07
C ARG A 247 -15.46 -0.69 -6.89
N ARG A 248 -14.39 -1.14 -6.25
CA ARG A 248 -13.21 -1.75 -6.86
C ARG A 248 -12.58 -2.75 -5.91
N LEU A 249 -11.89 -3.72 -6.48
CA LEU A 249 -11.03 -4.69 -5.80
C LEU A 249 -9.78 -4.90 -6.66
N ASN A 250 -8.69 -5.34 -6.04
CA ASN A 250 -7.51 -5.76 -6.78
C ASN A 250 -7.17 -7.23 -6.45
N LEU A 251 -6.72 -7.97 -7.45
CA LEU A 251 -6.22 -9.34 -7.36
C LEU A 251 -4.71 -9.27 -7.64
N ARG A 252 -3.89 -9.30 -6.60
CA ARG A 252 -2.45 -9.09 -6.73
C ARG A 252 -1.72 -10.43 -6.85
N ALA A 253 -0.88 -10.54 -7.86
CA ALA A 253 -0.07 -11.72 -8.12
C ALA A 253 1.10 -11.87 -7.15
N ALA A 254 1.48 -10.79 -6.45
CA ALA A 254 2.60 -10.71 -5.51
C ALA A 254 3.91 -11.27 -6.10
N PRO A 255 4.39 -10.74 -7.24
CA PRO A 255 5.49 -11.36 -8.01
C PRO A 255 6.83 -11.39 -7.26
N THR A 256 7.01 -10.54 -6.25
CA THR A 256 8.22 -10.44 -5.42
C THR A 256 8.04 -10.99 -4.01
N ASP A 257 6.80 -11.26 -3.58
CA ASP A 257 6.46 -11.88 -2.31
C ASP A 257 5.98 -13.32 -2.53
N PHE A 258 6.93 -14.26 -2.51
CA PHE A 258 6.65 -15.68 -2.66
C PHE A 258 5.89 -16.29 -1.47
N SER A 259 5.85 -15.64 -0.30
CA SER A 259 5.07 -16.15 0.84
C SER A 259 3.60 -15.77 0.74
N PHE A 260 3.24 -14.72 -0.02
CA PHE A 260 1.91 -14.09 -0.04
C PHE A 260 1.52 -13.52 1.34
N MET A 261 2.47 -13.21 2.20
CA MET A 261 2.19 -12.89 3.59
C MET A 261 2.82 -11.58 4.04
N ASN A 262 3.74 -10.99 3.27
CA ASN A 262 4.37 -9.72 3.64
C ASN A 262 3.39 -8.57 3.64
N GLU A 263 2.64 -8.42 2.56
CA GLU A 263 1.71 -7.29 2.44
C GLU A 263 0.61 -7.41 3.51
N VAL A 264 0.17 -8.65 3.81
CA VAL A 264 -0.76 -8.93 4.91
C VAL A 264 -0.17 -8.55 6.26
N ALA A 265 1.05 -9.00 6.56
CA ALA A 265 1.72 -8.70 7.81
C ALA A 265 1.98 -7.19 7.97
N GLY A 266 2.38 -6.52 6.88
CA GLY A 266 2.61 -5.09 6.84
C GLY A 266 1.36 -4.28 7.16
N TYR A 267 0.21 -4.61 6.57
CA TYR A 267 -1.04 -3.91 6.89
C TYR A 267 -1.51 -4.19 8.33
N GLU A 268 -1.28 -5.38 8.89
CA GLU A 268 -1.55 -5.65 10.31
C GLU A 268 -0.69 -4.77 11.23
N ILE A 269 0.54 -4.41 10.83
CA ILE A 269 1.37 -3.44 11.58
C ILE A 269 0.71 -2.05 11.59
N TYR A 270 0.28 -1.55 10.45
CA TYR A 270 -0.46 -0.27 10.39
C TYR A 270 -1.76 -0.31 11.20
N LYS A 271 -2.46 -1.44 11.21
CA LYS A 271 -3.66 -1.66 12.03
C LYS A 271 -3.38 -1.61 13.52
N ILE A 272 -2.29 -2.25 13.99
CA ILE A 272 -1.86 -2.19 15.39
C ILE A 272 -1.58 -0.74 15.82
N LEU A 273 -0.98 0.05 14.92
CA LEU A 273 -0.72 1.47 15.12
C LEU A 273 -1.97 2.36 14.99
N GLY A 274 -3.14 1.76 14.74
CA GLY A 274 -4.40 2.47 14.61
C GLY A 274 -4.48 3.37 13.38
N MET A 275 -3.66 3.12 12.36
CA MET A 275 -3.68 3.82 11.08
C MET A 275 -4.71 3.16 10.14
N PRO A 276 -5.43 3.93 9.31
CA PRO A 276 -6.17 3.37 8.19
C PRO A 276 -5.23 2.59 7.27
N HIS A 277 -5.65 1.41 6.87
CA HIS A 277 -4.86 0.50 6.04
C HIS A 277 -5.78 -0.24 5.08
N THR A 278 -5.23 -0.68 3.96
CA THR A 278 -5.92 -1.54 3.00
C THR A 278 -6.33 -2.85 3.69
N ARG A 279 -7.59 -3.27 3.52
CA ARG A 279 -8.02 -4.63 3.90
C ARG A 279 -7.55 -5.64 2.86
N ILE A 280 -7.09 -6.79 3.33
CA ILE A 280 -6.43 -7.79 2.50
C ILE A 280 -6.75 -9.22 2.96
N SER A 281 -6.88 -10.14 2.02
CA SER A 281 -7.05 -11.59 2.23
C SER A 281 -6.43 -12.38 1.09
N TRP A 282 -6.54 -13.71 1.14
CA TRP A 282 -6.10 -14.61 0.07
C TRP A 282 -7.28 -15.10 -0.77
N THR A 283 -7.05 -15.28 -2.06
CA THR A 283 -8.04 -15.86 -2.96
C THR A 283 -7.40 -16.80 -3.98
N LYS A 284 -8.11 -17.87 -4.34
CA LYS A 284 -7.84 -18.64 -5.56
C LYS A 284 -8.51 -17.93 -6.73
N LEU A 285 -7.79 -17.74 -7.84
CA LEU A 285 -8.37 -17.19 -9.06
C LEU A 285 -8.65 -18.32 -10.06
N TYR A 286 -9.85 -18.31 -10.63
CA TYR A 286 -10.24 -19.15 -11.74
C TYR A 286 -10.72 -18.30 -12.91
N ILE A 287 -10.34 -18.65 -14.14
CA ILE A 287 -10.80 -17.99 -15.36
C ILE A 287 -11.43 -19.02 -16.28
N THR A 288 -12.65 -18.73 -16.74
CA THR A 288 -13.33 -19.46 -17.82
C THR A 288 -13.43 -18.53 -19.02
N GLU A 289 -12.99 -19.01 -20.19
CA GLU A 289 -13.12 -18.24 -21.43
C GLU A 289 -14.30 -18.76 -22.24
N ILE A 290 -15.15 -17.83 -22.70
CA ILE A 290 -16.30 -18.10 -23.55
C ILE A 290 -16.11 -17.44 -24.92
N ASN A 291 -16.84 -17.90 -25.94
CA ASN A 291 -16.97 -17.15 -27.19
C ASN A 291 -18.11 -16.11 -27.11
N LYS A 292 -18.27 -15.32 -28.17
CA LYS A 292 -19.34 -14.30 -28.31
C LYS A 292 -20.77 -14.84 -28.16
N ASN A 293 -20.98 -16.14 -28.35
CA ASN A 293 -22.29 -16.78 -28.20
C ASN A 293 -22.51 -17.34 -26.78
N GLY A 294 -21.53 -17.18 -25.87
CA GLY A 294 -21.60 -17.68 -24.49
C GLY A 294 -21.11 -19.13 -24.31
N ASN A 295 -20.66 -19.80 -25.37
CA ASN A 295 -20.17 -21.18 -25.24
C ASN A 295 -18.74 -21.18 -24.68
N ILE A 296 -18.47 -22.08 -23.72
CA ILE A 296 -17.15 -22.28 -23.14
C ILE A 296 -16.16 -22.72 -24.23
N VAL A 297 -15.08 -21.95 -24.40
CA VAL A 297 -13.95 -22.30 -25.28
C VAL A 297 -12.72 -22.74 -24.49
N LYS A 298 -12.53 -22.21 -23.28
CA LYS A 298 -11.60 -22.76 -22.29
C LYS A 298 -12.34 -22.95 -20.96
N PRO A 299 -12.35 -24.17 -20.41
CA PRO A 299 -13.04 -24.44 -19.15
C PRO A 299 -12.38 -23.69 -17.99
N LYS A 300 -13.06 -23.67 -16.84
CA LYS A 300 -12.59 -23.06 -15.61
C LYS A 300 -11.17 -23.50 -15.26
N GLU A 301 -10.21 -22.59 -15.45
CA GLU A 301 -8.79 -22.84 -15.26
C GLU A 301 -8.30 -22.13 -13.99
N TYR A 302 -7.59 -22.87 -13.14
CA TYR A 302 -6.97 -22.29 -11.94
C TYR A 302 -5.73 -21.46 -12.32
N LYS A 303 -5.74 -20.16 -11.98
CA LYS A 303 -4.66 -19.21 -12.26
C LYS A 303 -3.71 -18.98 -11.08
N GLY A 304 -3.89 -19.72 -9.98
CA GLY A 304 -3.07 -19.61 -8.78
C GLY A 304 -3.71 -18.83 -7.63
N LEU A 305 -2.94 -18.66 -6.56
CA LEU A 305 -3.28 -17.86 -5.39
C LEU A 305 -3.01 -16.37 -5.63
N TYR A 306 -3.87 -15.48 -5.15
CA TYR A 306 -3.74 -14.04 -5.26
C TYR A 306 -4.01 -13.39 -3.90
N LEU A 307 -3.50 -12.18 -3.70
CA LEU A 307 -3.98 -11.31 -2.63
C LEU A 307 -5.20 -10.54 -3.11
N LEU A 308 -6.32 -10.68 -2.41
CA LEU A 308 -7.51 -9.87 -2.63
C LEU A 308 -7.40 -8.61 -1.78
N THR A 309 -7.28 -7.46 -2.40
CA THR A 309 -7.05 -6.17 -1.71
C THR A 309 -8.15 -5.15 -2.01
N GLU A 310 -8.53 -4.41 -0.97
CA GLU A 310 -9.35 -3.21 -1.08
C GLU A 310 -8.63 -2.14 -1.93
N ASP A 311 -9.38 -1.29 -2.63
CA ASP A 311 -8.82 -0.13 -3.34
C ASP A 311 -8.93 1.12 -2.45
N ILE A 312 -7.91 1.96 -2.42
CA ILE A 312 -7.97 3.27 -1.74
C ILE A 312 -8.64 4.28 -2.68
N ASP A 313 -9.94 4.50 -2.46
CA ASP A 313 -10.77 5.48 -3.18
C ASP A 313 -11.74 6.21 -2.23
N LYS A 314 -12.71 6.98 -2.75
CA LYS A 314 -13.74 7.65 -1.93
C LYS A 314 -14.50 6.68 -1.02
N THR A 315 -14.66 5.41 -1.40
CA THR A 315 -15.27 4.36 -0.57
C THR A 315 -14.40 4.07 0.65
N PHE A 316 -13.10 3.90 0.44
CA PHE A 316 -12.13 3.75 1.52
C PHE A 316 -12.19 4.94 2.48
N LEU A 317 -12.23 6.16 1.96
CA LEU A 317 -12.35 7.36 2.80
C LEU A 317 -13.62 7.35 3.63
N ASN A 318 -14.77 7.03 3.04
CA ASN A 318 -16.04 6.90 3.76
C ASN A 318 -15.98 5.87 4.89
N TYR A 319 -15.21 4.81 4.71
CA TYR A 319 -15.03 3.77 5.72
C TYR A 319 -14.03 4.16 6.80
N ASN A 320 -13.07 5.05 6.47
CA ASN A 320 -11.90 5.29 7.29
C ASN A 320 -11.86 6.65 7.99
N PHE A 321 -12.51 7.66 7.44
CA PHE A 321 -12.47 9.04 7.92
C PHE A 321 -13.87 9.54 8.22
N LYS A 322 -14.01 10.30 9.32
CA LYS A 322 -15.29 10.96 9.63
C LYS A 322 -15.64 12.01 8.60
N ASN A 323 -14.63 12.72 8.08
CA ASN A 323 -14.78 13.66 6.99
C ASN A 323 -14.06 13.09 5.76
N PRO A 324 -14.79 12.57 4.75
CA PRO A 324 -14.20 11.99 3.53
C PRO A 324 -14.15 12.99 2.36
N GLU A 325 -14.41 14.29 2.58
CA GLU A 325 -14.57 15.30 1.52
C GLU A 325 -13.25 15.87 0.98
N GLY A 326 -12.12 15.50 1.57
CA GLY A 326 -10.80 15.93 1.14
C GLY A 326 -10.34 15.37 -0.20
N ASN A 327 -9.22 15.94 -0.68
CA ASN A 327 -8.51 15.42 -1.84
C ASN A 327 -7.71 14.17 -1.46
N LEU A 328 -7.80 13.15 -2.31
CA LEU A 328 -7.03 11.92 -2.21
C LEU A 328 -6.08 11.84 -3.40
N TYR A 329 -4.78 11.78 -3.14
CA TYR A 329 -3.75 11.68 -4.16
C TYR A 329 -3.11 10.30 -4.11
N LYS A 330 -2.98 9.67 -5.27
CA LYS A 330 -2.15 8.47 -5.45
C LYS A 330 -0.82 8.86 -6.05
N THR A 331 0.29 8.38 -5.48
CA THR A 331 1.60 8.54 -6.11
C THR A 331 1.81 7.57 -7.26
N THR A 332 2.59 8.02 -8.25
CA THR A 332 2.72 7.31 -9.52
C THR A 332 4.15 7.06 -9.98
N ASP A 333 5.13 7.68 -9.34
CA ASP A 333 6.53 7.63 -9.76
C ASP A 333 7.44 7.97 -8.57
N LEU A 334 8.72 7.59 -8.66
CA LEU A 334 9.73 7.79 -7.61
C LEU A 334 10.01 9.27 -7.34
N ILE A 335 9.68 10.15 -8.30
CA ILE A 335 9.80 11.60 -8.13
C ILE A 335 8.65 12.20 -7.31
N ALA A 336 7.71 11.39 -6.82
CA ALA A 336 6.68 11.79 -5.85
C ALA A 336 7.29 11.94 -4.43
N ASN A 337 8.32 12.75 -4.28
CA ASN A 337 9.12 12.90 -3.06
C ASN A 337 8.70 14.06 -2.14
N LEU A 338 7.61 14.76 -2.50
CA LEU A 338 7.12 15.98 -1.86
C LEU A 338 8.13 17.13 -1.84
N GLU A 339 9.03 17.17 -2.81
CA GLU A 339 9.73 18.40 -3.15
C GLU A 339 8.73 19.46 -3.60
N TYR A 340 8.91 20.68 -3.10
CA TYR A 340 8.07 21.79 -3.54
C TYR A 340 8.39 22.12 -4.99
N GLN A 341 7.35 22.12 -5.80
CA GLN A 341 7.35 22.73 -7.11
C GLN A 341 6.12 23.60 -7.24
N GLU A 342 6.26 24.72 -7.93
CA GLU A 342 5.11 25.50 -8.36
C GLU A 342 4.29 24.66 -9.36
N ASN A 343 2.96 24.67 -9.23
CA ASN A 343 2.06 23.94 -10.12
C ASN A 343 2.29 22.42 -10.13
N LEU A 344 2.18 21.76 -8.97
CA LEU A 344 2.38 20.31 -8.82
C LEU A 344 1.46 19.49 -9.74
N LYS A 345 0.31 20.05 -10.10
CA LYS A 345 -0.64 19.47 -11.06
C LYS A 345 -0.04 19.26 -12.46
N ALA A 346 0.86 20.16 -12.89
CA ALA A 346 1.54 20.09 -14.19
C ALA A 346 2.75 19.15 -14.18
N TYR A 347 3.11 18.60 -13.02
CA TYR A 347 4.21 17.65 -12.91
C TYR A 347 3.75 16.26 -13.35
N LEU A 348 4.30 15.80 -14.48
CA LEU A 348 3.89 14.56 -15.16
C LEU A 348 5.05 13.55 -15.23
N THR A 349 4.70 12.27 -15.22
CA THR A 349 5.57 11.17 -15.62
C THR A 349 5.84 11.22 -17.13
N TRP A 350 6.81 10.41 -17.58
CA TRP A 350 7.09 10.24 -19.02
C TRP A 350 5.89 9.72 -19.83
N ASP A 351 4.95 8.99 -19.20
CA ASP A 351 3.70 8.52 -19.82
C ASP A 351 2.52 9.50 -19.64
N ASN A 352 2.80 10.78 -19.39
CA ASN A 352 1.82 11.86 -19.20
C ASN A 352 0.84 11.65 -18.03
N ARG A 353 1.22 10.87 -17.01
CA ARG A 353 0.43 10.70 -15.80
C ARG A 353 0.87 11.71 -14.75
N ARG A 354 -0.06 12.30 -14.00
CA ARG A 354 0.31 13.19 -12.89
C ARG A 354 1.07 12.43 -11.81
N ILE A 355 2.15 13.02 -11.31
CA ILE A 355 2.97 12.44 -10.22
C ILE A 355 2.13 12.15 -8.97
N TYR A 356 1.21 13.07 -8.68
CA TYR A 356 0.16 12.94 -7.69
C TYR A 356 -1.18 12.87 -8.41
N GLU A 357 -1.66 11.67 -8.69
CA GLU A 357 -2.93 11.45 -9.39
C GLU A 357 -4.09 11.66 -8.43
N LEU A 358 -4.87 12.72 -8.64
CA LEU A 358 -6.06 13.03 -7.85
C LEU A 358 -7.14 11.95 -8.08
N ARG A 359 -7.72 11.44 -6.99
CA ARG A 359 -8.67 10.31 -6.96
C ARG A 359 -10.05 10.67 -6.41
N THR A 360 -10.20 11.89 -5.90
CA THR A 360 -11.45 12.48 -5.42
C THR A 360 -11.49 13.93 -5.88
N ASN A 361 -12.67 14.54 -5.95
CA ASN A 361 -12.81 15.94 -6.36
C ASN A 361 -12.15 16.22 -7.73
N GLU A 362 -12.18 15.23 -8.63
CA GLU A 362 -11.52 15.27 -9.95
C GLU A 362 -12.08 16.37 -10.86
N GLU A 363 -13.32 16.82 -10.63
CA GLU A 363 -13.94 17.93 -11.35
C GLU A 363 -13.40 19.30 -10.90
N GLN A 364 -13.17 19.47 -9.60
CA GLN A 364 -12.57 20.68 -9.04
C GLN A 364 -11.11 20.80 -9.44
N ASP A 365 -10.41 19.67 -9.44
CA ASP A 365 -9.04 19.54 -9.95
C ASP A 365 -8.06 20.55 -9.33
N ASP A 366 -8.26 20.83 -8.04
CA ASP A 366 -7.52 21.80 -7.22
C ASP A 366 -6.44 21.10 -6.38
N TYR A 367 -5.20 21.54 -6.55
CA TYR A 367 -3.99 21.00 -5.92
C TYR A 367 -3.41 21.95 -4.85
N SER A 368 -4.12 23.06 -4.55
CA SER A 368 -3.65 24.10 -3.63
C SER A 368 -3.31 23.59 -2.23
N ASP A 369 -3.99 22.53 -1.77
CA ASP A 369 -3.68 21.86 -0.51
C ASP A 369 -2.33 21.14 -0.56
N LEU A 370 -2.08 20.35 -1.60
CA LEU A 370 -0.82 19.63 -1.80
C LEU A 370 0.35 20.59 -2.00
N GLU A 371 0.16 21.67 -2.75
CA GLU A 371 1.16 22.73 -2.92
C GLU A 371 1.49 23.42 -1.60
N ARG A 372 0.47 23.75 -0.80
CA ARG A 372 0.65 24.30 0.54
C ARG A 372 1.42 23.33 1.44
N PHE A 373 1.07 22.05 1.43
CA PHE A 373 1.77 21.04 2.22
C PHE A 373 3.23 20.87 1.80
N ALA A 374 3.48 20.72 0.49
CA ALA A 374 4.83 20.64 -0.07
C ALA A 374 5.65 21.90 0.25
N TYR A 375 5.05 23.09 0.14
CA TYR A 375 5.69 24.34 0.53
C TYR A 375 6.05 24.34 2.02
N THR A 376 5.10 23.96 2.88
CA THR A 376 5.28 23.98 4.34
C THR A 376 6.40 23.06 4.79
N ILE A 377 6.45 21.83 4.27
CA ILE A 377 7.52 20.87 4.61
C ILE A 377 8.88 21.23 4.01
N ASN A 378 8.93 22.13 3.02
CA ASN A 378 10.18 22.57 2.41
C ASN A 378 10.70 23.89 2.97
N TYR A 379 9.83 24.83 3.30
CA TYR A 379 10.21 26.21 3.61
C TYR A 379 9.56 26.79 4.86
N ASN A 380 8.45 26.24 5.38
CA ASN A 380 7.68 26.83 6.48
C ASN A 380 7.45 25.85 7.65
N TRP A 381 8.55 25.26 8.14
CA TRP A 381 8.54 24.20 9.14
C TRP A 381 7.83 24.55 10.45
N SER A 382 7.86 25.82 10.88
CA SER A 382 7.15 26.27 12.08
C SER A 382 5.65 26.04 12.03
N ASN A 383 5.09 25.95 10.82
CA ASN A 383 3.67 25.78 10.55
C ASN A 383 3.34 24.38 10.02
N LEU A 384 4.23 23.39 10.19
CA LEU A 384 4.01 22.03 9.72
C LEU A 384 2.71 21.42 10.26
N GLN A 385 2.42 21.65 11.54
CA GLN A 385 1.20 21.19 12.22
C GLN A 385 -0.11 21.75 11.62
N GLU A 386 -0.06 22.84 10.85
CA GLU A 386 -1.22 23.40 10.15
C GLU A 386 -1.58 22.62 8.87
N THR A 387 -0.66 21.79 8.38
CA THR A 387 -0.79 21.08 7.09
C THR A 387 -0.77 19.57 7.21
N THR A 388 -0.41 19.03 8.38
CA THR A 388 -0.41 17.59 8.64
C THR A 388 -0.55 17.33 10.14
N ASN A 389 -1.15 16.19 10.46
CA ASN A 389 -1.18 15.69 11.82
C ASN A 389 0.16 14.98 12.16
N MET A 390 0.94 15.55 13.07
CA MET A 390 2.27 15.02 13.42
C MET A 390 2.20 13.63 14.09
N ASP A 391 1.12 13.34 14.82
CA ASP A 391 0.86 12.04 15.44
C ASP A 391 0.74 10.93 14.37
N LEU A 392 -0.07 11.19 13.33
CA LEU A 392 -0.31 10.26 12.25
C LEU A 392 0.91 10.09 11.33
N LEU A 393 1.62 11.19 11.06
CA LEU A 393 2.86 11.18 10.29
C LEU A 393 3.93 10.33 10.98
N ALA A 394 4.12 10.52 12.28
CA ALA A 394 5.06 9.74 13.08
C ALA A 394 4.72 8.25 13.08
N ARG A 395 3.44 7.88 13.19
CA ARG A 395 3.00 6.47 13.14
C ARG A 395 3.26 5.84 11.78
N TYR A 396 3.02 6.56 10.68
CA TYR A 396 3.34 6.08 9.34
C TYR A 396 4.84 5.81 9.19
N PHE A 397 5.70 6.74 9.63
CA PHE A 397 7.15 6.56 9.57
C PHE A 397 7.63 5.43 10.49
N ALA A 398 7.11 5.32 11.71
CA ALA A 398 7.45 4.21 12.60
C ALA A 398 7.09 2.85 11.99
N ALA A 399 5.91 2.74 11.36
CA ALA A 399 5.48 1.53 10.69
C ALA A 399 6.43 1.15 9.55
N SER A 400 6.75 2.09 8.67
CA SER A 400 7.65 1.88 7.53
C SER A 400 9.06 1.48 7.98
N ASN A 401 9.62 2.20 8.98
CA ASN A 401 10.96 1.92 9.51
C ASN A 401 11.08 0.57 10.20
N PHE A 402 10.04 0.18 10.93
CA PHE A 402 9.99 -1.13 11.53
C PHE A 402 9.90 -2.24 10.48
N GLN A 403 9.09 -2.01 9.45
CA GLN A 403 8.92 -2.95 8.35
C GLN A 403 10.15 -3.02 7.46
N GLY A 404 11.02 -2.01 7.45
CA GLY A 404 12.10 -1.91 6.47
C GLY A 404 11.54 -1.91 5.05
N ASN A 405 10.39 -1.26 4.84
CA ASN A 405 9.78 -1.17 3.53
C ASN A 405 10.57 -0.16 2.69
N TRP A 406 11.15 -0.62 1.60
CA TRP A 406 12.03 0.21 0.78
C TRP A 406 11.32 0.88 -0.40
N ASP A 407 10.12 0.42 -0.77
CA ASP A 407 9.32 0.98 -1.85
C ASP A 407 8.12 1.77 -1.27
N ASP A 408 8.40 2.65 -0.30
CA ASP A 408 7.44 3.62 0.24
C ASP A 408 8.03 5.03 0.40
N TYR A 409 7.23 5.98 0.90
CA TYR A 409 7.68 7.35 1.08
C TYR A 409 9.00 7.48 1.86
N VAL A 410 9.28 6.65 2.86
CA VAL A 410 10.43 6.82 3.75
C VAL A 410 11.74 6.62 2.97
N PHE A 411 11.80 5.62 2.09
CA PHE A 411 13.01 5.22 1.40
C PHE A 411 13.00 5.62 -0.09
N LEU A 412 12.26 4.90 -0.96
CA LEU A 412 12.05 5.28 -2.36
C LEU A 412 10.64 5.86 -2.55
N PRO A 413 10.47 7.19 -2.66
CA PRO A 413 9.16 7.84 -2.52
C PRO A 413 8.11 7.42 -3.56
N HIS A 414 7.42 6.32 -3.27
CA HIS A 414 6.53 5.63 -4.18
C HIS A 414 5.52 4.77 -3.40
N ASN A 415 4.47 4.25 -4.06
CA ASN A 415 3.47 3.37 -3.43
C ASN A 415 2.83 3.89 -2.12
N TYR A 416 2.48 5.17 -2.09
CA TYR A 416 1.67 5.71 -0.99
C TYR A 416 0.57 6.62 -1.52
N PHE A 417 -0.46 6.80 -0.69
CA PHE A 417 -1.50 7.80 -0.91
C PHE A 417 -1.39 8.92 0.11
N LEU A 418 -1.85 10.09 -0.29
CA LEU A 418 -1.99 11.27 0.56
C LEU A 418 -3.46 11.65 0.60
N TYR A 419 -4.04 11.66 1.79
CA TYR A 419 -5.37 12.19 2.00
C TYR A 419 -5.29 13.52 2.72
N SER A 420 -5.82 14.58 2.10
CA SER A 420 -5.93 15.91 2.68
C SER A 420 -7.21 15.99 3.51
N ASP A 421 -7.16 15.52 4.76
CA ASP A 421 -8.32 15.58 5.65
C ASP A 421 -8.65 17.06 5.95
N PRO A 422 -9.91 17.50 5.77
CA PRO A 422 -10.25 18.91 5.95
C PRO A 422 -10.04 19.45 7.38
N ASN A 423 -9.94 18.59 8.38
CA ASN A 423 -9.78 18.99 9.78
C ASN A 423 -8.32 18.98 10.25
N VAL A 424 -7.50 18.05 9.73
CA VAL A 424 -6.14 17.80 10.26
C VAL A 424 -5.03 17.85 9.21
N GLY A 425 -5.38 18.16 7.96
CA GLY A 425 -4.43 18.19 6.85
C GLY A 425 -4.04 16.79 6.38
N PHE A 426 -2.82 16.66 5.87
CA PHE A 426 -2.39 15.43 5.20
C PHE A 426 -2.22 14.25 6.14
N VAL A 427 -2.73 13.10 5.68
CA VAL A 427 -2.57 11.77 6.28
C VAL A 427 -1.99 10.84 5.22
N PHE A 428 -0.87 10.20 5.55
CA PHE A 428 -0.22 9.21 4.70
C PHE A 428 -0.90 7.86 4.84
N LEU A 429 -1.16 7.21 3.71
CA LEU A 429 -1.82 5.91 3.63
C LEU A 429 -0.90 4.92 2.88
N PRO A 430 -0.57 3.77 3.49
CA PRO A 430 0.27 2.76 2.86
C PRO A 430 -0.46 2.08 1.70
N TRP A 431 0.27 1.74 0.64
CA TRP A 431 -0.24 1.02 -0.51
C TRP A 431 0.87 0.12 -1.07
N ASP A 432 0.55 -1.01 -1.71
CA ASP A 432 1.56 -1.81 -2.44
C ASP A 432 2.79 -2.26 -1.60
N ILE A 433 2.60 -2.52 -0.29
CA ILE A 433 3.72 -2.66 0.64
C ILE A 433 4.35 -4.06 0.66
N GLU A 434 4.34 -4.81 -0.44
CA GLU A 434 4.88 -6.18 -0.52
C GLU A 434 6.41 -6.27 -0.30
N GLN A 435 7.11 -5.15 -0.49
CA GLN A 435 8.56 -4.96 -0.35
C GLN A 435 9.00 -4.69 1.10
N ASN A 436 8.42 -5.42 2.06
CA ASN A 436 8.66 -5.24 3.49
C ASN A 436 9.30 -6.48 4.14
N LEU A 437 9.69 -6.34 5.42
CA LEU A 437 10.22 -7.40 6.28
C LEU A 437 11.43 -8.13 5.65
N ASN A 438 12.27 -7.35 4.95
CA ASN A 438 13.47 -7.78 4.24
C ASN A 438 13.26 -8.75 3.07
N MET A 439 12.02 -8.93 2.62
CA MET A 439 11.77 -9.74 1.44
C MET A 439 11.98 -8.88 0.20
N GLY A 440 12.84 -9.37 -0.69
CA GLY A 440 13.36 -8.62 -1.84
C GLY A 440 14.80 -9.02 -2.15
N ASN A 441 15.59 -9.32 -1.11
CA ASN A 441 16.99 -9.75 -1.24
C ASN A 441 17.18 -11.08 -1.99
N ASN A 442 16.19 -11.99 -1.90
CA ASN A 442 16.18 -13.28 -2.62
C ASN A 442 15.20 -13.31 -3.81
N SER A 443 14.63 -12.17 -4.20
CA SER A 443 13.79 -12.11 -5.40
C SER A 443 14.67 -12.04 -6.65
N ILE A 444 14.19 -12.60 -7.77
CA ILE A 444 14.87 -12.59 -9.09
C ILE A 444 15.25 -11.16 -9.55
N VAL A 445 14.66 -10.14 -8.93
CA VAL A 445 14.89 -8.72 -9.22
C VAL A 445 15.27 -7.99 -7.92
N SER A 446 16.29 -8.49 -7.21
CA SER A 446 16.93 -7.71 -6.15
C SER A 446 17.66 -6.52 -6.80
N PHE A 447 17.08 -5.33 -6.72
CA PHE A 447 17.75 -4.07 -7.08
C PHE A 447 18.80 -3.67 -6.01
N GLY A 448 19.59 -4.62 -5.49
CA GLY A 448 20.50 -4.37 -4.38
C GLY A 448 19.77 -3.86 -3.14
N ALA A 449 18.57 -4.39 -2.86
CA ALA A 449 17.77 -3.95 -1.72
C ALA A 449 18.59 -4.13 -0.41
N PRO A 450 18.71 -3.08 0.42
CA PRO A 450 19.46 -3.19 1.67
C PRO A 450 18.96 -4.33 2.55
N ASP A 451 19.88 -5.04 3.23
CA ASP A 451 19.49 -5.90 4.34
C ASP A 451 19.11 -5.02 5.54
N PHE A 452 17.82 -4.80 5.72
CA PHE A 452 17.30 -3.93 6.77
C PHE A 452 17.29 -4.56 8.17
N ARG A 453 17.65 -5.85 8.32
CA ARG A 453 17.73 -6.49 9.64
C ARG A 453 18.75 -5.79 10.54
N ASN A 454 19.89 -5.43 9.94
CA ASN A 454 21.03 -4.83 10.66
C ASN A 454 21.28 -3.37 10.25
N ALA A 455 20.45 -2.80 9.37
CA ALA A 455 20.58 -1.41 8.94
C ALA A 455 20.12 -0.45 10.03
N HIS A 456 21.00 0.39 10.56
CA HIS A 456 20.56 1.58 11.29
C HIS A 456 19.88 2.53 10.29
N LEU A 457 18.56 2.43 10.12
CA LEU A 457 17.80 3.32 9.20
C LEU A 457 17.99 4.80 9.58
N LEU A 458 18.35 5.07 10.83
CA LEU A 458 18.65 6.40 11.35
C LEU A 458 20.08 6.90 11.04
N SER A 459 20.92 6.16 10.30
CA SER A 459 22.28 6.66 9.95
C SER A 459 22.59 6.65 8.45
N GLY A 460 21.59 6.38 7.60
CA GLY A 460 21.85 6.05 6.21
C GLY A 460 22.41 4.63 6.12
N TYR A 461 21.86 3.80 5.22
CA TYR A 461 22.47 2.49 4.97
C TYR A 461 23.86 2.71 4.37
N LYS A 462 24.93 2.39 5.12
CA LYS A 462 26.34 2.49 4.69
C LYS A 462 26.83 1.25 3.91
N GLY A 463 25.93 0.34 3.54
CA GLY A 463 26.29 -0.92 2.87
C GLY A 463 26.20 -0.82 1.36
N TRP A 464 27.34 -0.60 0.70
CA TRP A 464 27.94 -1.47 -0.33
C TRP A 464 29.23 -0.83 -0.84
#